data_AF-A0A021XFR5-F1
#
_entry.id   AF-A0A021XFR5-F1
#
_cell.length_a   1.000
_cell.length_b   1.000
_cell.length_c   1.000
_cell.angle_alpha   90.00
_cell.angle_beta   90.00
_cell.angle_gamma   90.00
#
_symmetry.space_group_name_H-M   'P 1'
#
loop_
_entity.id
_entity.type
_entity.pdbx_description
1 polymer ?
#
loop_
_entity_poly.entity_id
_entity_poly.type
_entity_poly.pdbx_seq_one_letter_code
_entity_poly.pdbx_strand_id
1 'polypeptide(L)'
;MERPELTPEEARKDHWHMLRFMMLHALVGGLIGAATAAAVILLDIGGIGTRIARAADPVMPVLLLVVPFASLFGGAATASAILLMPYEKKYKDRPGPEDT
;
A
#
# COMPACT_ATOMS: atom_id res chain seq x y z
N MET A 1 4.46 4.13 34.90
CA MET A 1 4.37 5.01 33.71
C MET A 1 2.90 5.07 33.31
N GLU A 2 2.19 6.11 33.74
CA GLU A 2 0.83 6.36 33.26
C GLU A 2 0.93 6.85 31.82
N ARG A 3 0.23 6.18 30.89
CA ARG A 3 0.12 6.65 29.52
C ARG A 3 -0.79 7.88 29.55
N PRO A 4 -0.39 9.02 28.98
CA PRO A 4 -1.35 10.10 28.76
C PRO A 4 -2.48 9.53 27.92
N GLU A 5 -3.70 9.47 28.46
CA GLU A 5 -4.85 9.00 27.70
C GLU A 5 -5.06 9.96 26.53
N LEU A 6 -4.98 9.44 25.30
CA LEU A 6 -5.31 10.23 24.12
C LEU A 6 -6.79 10.58 24.18
N THR A 7 -7.11 11.84 23.93
CA THR A 7 -8.50 12.21 23.75
C THR A 7 -9.09 11.48 22.53
N PRO A 8 -10.39 11.15 22.50
CA PRO A 8 -11.00 10.43 21.38
C PRO A 8 -10.74 11.08 20.00
N GLU A 9 -10.64 12.41 19.97
CA GLU A 9 -10.33 13.19 18.77
C GLU A 9 -8.89 12.97 18.28
N GLU A 10 -7.90 12.95 19.19
CA GLU A 10 -6.50 12.73 18.85
C GLU A 10 -6.27 11.32 18.30
N ALA A 11 -6.94 10.32 18.87
CA ALA A 11 -6.89 8.95 18.38
C ALA A 11 -7.46 8.82 16.95
N ARG A 12 -8.57 9.51 16.64
CA ARG A 12 -9.15 9.53 15.29
C ARG A 12 -8.22 10.18 14.28
N LYS A 13 -7.65 11.33 14.61
CA LYS A 13 -6.70 12.05 13.73
C LYS A 13 -5.48 11.19 13.42
N ASP A 14 -4.95 10.49 14.43
CA ASP A 14 -3.82 9.58 14.25
C ASP A 14 -4.16 8.40 13.32
N HIS A 15 -5.36 7.82 13.49
CA HIS A 15 -5.84 6.75 12.62
C HIS A 15 -5.96 7.20 11.16
N TRP A 16 -6.50 8.40 10.91
CA TRP A 16 -6.57 8.96 9.56
C TRP A 16 -5.20 9.19 8.92
N HIS A 17 -4.20 9.61 9.69
CA HIS A 17 -2.83 9.73 9.19
C HIS A 17 -2.25 8.37 8.81
N MET A 18 -2.49 7.34 9.62
CA MET A 18 -2.07 5.97 9.32
C MET A 18 -2.74 5.42 8.05
N LEU A 19 -4.05 5.61 7.89
CA LEU A 19 -4.77 5.19 6.69
C LEU A 19 -4.24 5.88 5.42
N ARG A 20 -3.97 7.19 5.49
CA ARG A 20 -3.37 7.94 4.38
C ARG A 20 -1.98 7.42 4.05
N PHE A 21 -1.15 7.17 5.05
CA PHE A 21 0.19 6.61 4.88
C PHE A 21 0.14 5.24 4.20
N MET A 22 -0.73 4.36 4.67
CA MET A 22 -0.94 3.04 4.06
C MET A 22 -1.43 3.15 2.62
N MET A 23 -2.43 4.00 2.37
CA MET A 23 -2.99 4.21 1.03
C MET A 23 -1.94 4.70 0.04
N LEU A 24 -1.04 5.60 0.44
CA LEU A 24 0.06 6.06 -0.42
C LEU A 24 0.99 4.91 -0.81
N HIS A 25 1.36 4.03 0.14
CA HIS A 25 2.20 2.87 -0.16
C HIS A 25 1.46 1.83 -1.00
N ALA A 26 0.16 1.61 -0.73
CA ALA A 26 -0.69 0.75 -1.54
C ALA A 26 -0.75 1.23 -2.99
N LEU A 27 -0.87 2.54 -3.22
CA LEU A 27 -0.88 3.13 -4.56
C LEU A 27 0.48 2.96 -5.26
N VAL A 28 1.59 3.24 -4.58
CA VAL A 28 2.94 3.06 -5.15
C VAL A 28 3.17 1.59 -5.53
N GLY A 29 2.90 0.66 -4.60
CA GLY A 29 3.01 -0.77 -4.89
C GLY A 29 2.04 -1.20 -6.00
N GLY A 30 0.80 -0.72 -5.97
CA GLY A 30 -0.21 -1.01 -6.99
C GLY A 30 0.21 -0.58 -8.39
N LEU A 31 0.80 0.61 -8.52
CA LEU A 31 1.35 1.09 -9.79
C LEU A 31 2.53 0.24 -10.28
N ILE A 32 3.41 -0.21 -9.38
CA ILE A 32 4.51 -1.12 -9.72
C ILE A 32 3.96 -2.46 -10.20
N GLY A 33 2.96 -3.03 -9.50
CA GLY A 33 2.30 -4.27 -9.90
C GLY A 33 1.62 -4.13 -11.26
N ALA A 34 0.87 -3.05 -11.48
CA ALA A 34 0.22 -2.77 -12.76
C ALA A 34 1.23 -2.59 -13.90
N ALA A 35 2.34 -1.87 -13.67
CA ALA A 35 3.42 -1.73 -14.65
C ALA A 35 4.08 -3.08 -14.97
N THR A 36 4.25 -3.94 -13.97
CA THR A 36 4.77 -5.30 -14.16
C THR A 36 3.82 -6.16 -14.99
N ALA A 37 2.52 -6.13 -14.71
CA ALA A 37 1.51 -6.82 -15.51
C ALA A 37 1.47 -6.28 -16.96
N ALA A 38 1.57 -4.96 -17.13
CA ALA A 38 1.69 -4.35 -18.45
C ALA A 38 2.94 -4.85 -19.20
N ALA A 39 4.09 -4.96 -18.53
CA ALA A 39 5.30 -5.52 -19.12
C ALA A 39 5.12 -6.99 -19.56
N VAL A 40 4.44 -7.82 -18.76
CA VAL A 40 4.10 -9.20 -19.12
C VAL A 40 3.29 -9.25 -20.42
N ILE A 41 2.30 -8.37 -20.57
CA ILE A 41 1.44 -8.29 -21.77
C ILE A 41 2.24 -7.76 -22.96
N LEU A 42 2.91 -6.61 -22.81
CA LEU A 42 3.58 -5.90 -23.91
C LEU A 42 4.79 -6.64 -24.45
N LEU A 43 5.52 -7.36 -23.60
CA LEU A 43 6.66 -8.19 -24.01
C LEU A 43 6.23 -9.59 -24.46
N ASP A 44 4.92 -9.86 -24.51
CA ASP A 44 4.31 -11.14 -24.88
C ASP A 44 4.90 -12.34 -24.13
N ILE A 45 5.14 -12.17 -22.81
CA ILE A 45 5.75 -13.22 -21.99
C ILE A 45 4.85 -14.45 -21.98
N GLY A 46 5.38 -15.59 -22.43
CA GLY A 46 4.60 -16.83 -22.55
C GLY A 46 3.46 -16.77 -23.58
N GLY A 47 3.46 -15.79 -24.48
CA GLY A 47 2.40 -15.58 -25.48
C GLY A 47 1.12 -14.95 -24.91
N ILE A 48 1.17 -14.36 -23.70
CA ILE A 48 0.01 -13.78 -23.03
C ILE A 48 -0.57 -12.60 -23.82
N GLY A 49 0.27 -11.68 -24.32
CA GLY A 49 -0.17 -10.53 -25.09
C GLY A 49 -0.88 -10.95 -26.38
N THR A 50 -0.32 -11.92 -27.09
CA THR A 50 -0.92 -12.51 -28.30
C THR A 50 -2.26 -13.19 -28.00
N ARG A 51 -2.38 -13.92 -26.88
CA ARG A 51 -3.65 -14.55 -26.48
C ARG A 51 -4.71 -13.53 -26.11
N ILE A 52 -4.35 -12.47 -25.39
CA ILE A 52 -5.25 -11.36 -25.05
C ILE A 52 -5.73 -10.67 -26.32
N ALA A 53 -4.82 -10.37 -27.26
CA ALA A 53 -5.16 -9.69 -28.51
C ALA A 53 -6.12 -10.49 -29.40
N ARG A 54 -6.16 -11.82 -29.26
CA ARG A 54 -7.07 -12.71 -30.00
C ARG A 54 -8.32 -13.11 -29.21
N ALA A 55 -8.46 -12.66 -27.97
CA ALA A 55 -9.62 -12.98 -27.16
C ALA A 55 -10.87 -12.25 -27.69
N ALA A 56 -12.02 -12.93 -27.64
CA ALA A 56 -13.30 -12.31 -27.99
C ALA A 56 -13.65 -11.13 -27.05
N ASP A 57 -13.24 -11.24 -25.78
CA ASP A 57 -13.27 -10.14 -24.80
C ASP A 57 -11.87 -10.00 -24.17
N PRO A 58 -11.06 -9.02 -24.60
CA PRO A 58 -9.73 -8.79 -24.05
C PRO A 58 -9.74 -8.08 -22.69
N VAL A 59 -10.85 -7.47 -22.28
CA VAL A 59 -10.92 -6.70 -21.02
C VAL A 59 -10.79 -7.63 -19.83
N MET A 60 -11.53 -8.74 -19.83
CA MET A 60 -11.52 -9.69 -18.74
C MET A 60 -10.13 -10.28 -18.42
N PRO A 61 -9.36 -10.83 -19.37
CA PRO A 61 -8.02 -11.36 -19.08
C PRO A 61 -7.02 -10.27 -18.68
N VAL A 62 -7.16 -9.04 -19.18
CA VAL A 62 -6.35 -7.91 -18.70
C VAL A 62 -6.63 -7.62 -17.23
N LEU A 63 -7.91 -7.54 -16.83
CA LEU A 63 -8.28 -7.33 -15.42
C LEU A 63 -7.81 -8.48 -14.52
N LEU A 64 -7.99 -9.72 -14.98
CA LEU A 64 -7.52 -10.92 -14.26
C LEU A 64 -6.01 -10.95 -14.05
N LEU A 65 -5.23 -10.26 -14.88
CA LEU A 65 -3.78 -10.15 -14.69
C LEU A 65 -3.41 -8.91 -13.86
N VAL A 66 -3.92 -7.74 -14.23
CA VAL A 66 -3.52 -6.46 -13.64
C VAL A 66 -3.98 -6.35 -12.19
N VAL A 67 -5.21 -6.74 -11.86
CA VAL A 67 -5.77 -6.60 -10.51
C VAL A 67 -4.99 -7.40 -9.46
N PRO A 68 -4.69 -8.70 -9.63
CA PRO A 68 -3.91 -9.44 -8.63
C PRO A 68 -2.47 -8.95 -8.54
N PHE A 69 -1.82 -8.56 -9.65
CA PHE A 69 -0.47 -7.97 -9.59
C PHE A 69 -0.48 -6.65 -8.81
N ALA A 70 -1.38 -5.72 -9.13
CA ALA A 70 -1.50 -4.47 -8.40
C ALA A 70 -1.81 -4.71 -6.92
N SER A 71 -2.74 -5.62 -6.61
CA SER A 71 -3.09 -5.98 -5.22
C SER A 71 -1.90 -6.56 -4.45
N LEU A 72 -1.16 -7.49 -5.07
CA LEU A 72 0.00 -8.14 -4.45
C LEU A 72 1.09 -7.13 -4.10
N PHE A 73 1.50 -6.30 -5.06
CA PHE A 73 2.56 -5.32 -4.85
C PHE A 73 2.09 -4.17 -3.94
N GLY A 74 0.84 -3.72 -4.07
CA GLY A 74 0.24 -2.72 -3.17
C GLY A 74 0.19 -3.20 -1.72
N GLY A 75 -0.24 -4.45 -1.51
CA GLY A 75 -0.23 -5.10 -0.20
C GLY A 75 1.18 -5.23 0.37
N ALA A 76 2.15 -5.71 -0.43
CA ALA A 76 3.54 -5.86 -0.01
C ALA A 76 4.17 -4.51 0.38
N ALA A 77 3.96 -3.45 -0.40
CA ALA A 77 4.45 -2.11 -0.11
C ALA A 77 3.83 -1.55 1.18
N THR A 78 2.52 -1.72 1.36
CA THR A 78 1.81 -1.30 2.57
C THR A 78 2.29 -2.04 3.81
N ALA A 79 2.42 -3.37 3.74
CA ALA A 79 2.91 -4.19 4.83
C ALA A 79 4.34 -3.81 5.22
N SER A 80 5.21 -3.58 4.22
CA SER A 80 6.59 -3.13 4.44
C SER A 80 6.63 -1.77 5.14
N ALA A 81 5.77 -0.84 4.73
CA ALA A 81 5.69 0.49 5.33
C ALA A 81 5.25 0.45 6.80
N ILE A 82 4.31 -0.44 7.15
CA ILE A 82 3.89 -0.66 8.54
C ILE A 82 5.01 -1.28 9.37
N LEU A 83 5.66 -2.33 8.86
CA LEU A 83 6.73 -3.05 9.56
C LEU A 83 7.95 -2.16 9.82
N LEU A 84 8.23 -1.21 8.92
CA LEU A 84 9.37 -0.29 9.03
C LEU A 84 9.02 1.02 9.75
N MET A 85 7.76 1.22 10.16
CA MET A 85 7.38 2.43 10.88
C MET A 85 8.04 2.46 12.27
N PRO A 86 8.79 3.53 12.62
CA PRO A 86 9.47 3.62 13.91
C PRO A 86 8.49 3.98 15.03
N TYR A 87 7.71 3.01 15.52
CA TYR A 87 6.72 3.21 16.58
C TYR A 87 7.32 3.69 17.91
N GLU A 88 8.57 3.33 18.21
CA GLU A 88 9.22 3.63 19.50
C GLU A 88 9.65 5.10 19.67
N LYS A 89 9.86 5.84 18.58
CA LYS A 89 10.33 7.23 18.66
C LYS A 89 9.24 8.24 19.02
N LYS A 90 7.96 7.91 18.79
CA LYS A 90 6.83 8.81 19.03
C LYS A 90 6.63 9.18 20.52
N TYR A 91 7.28 8.47 21.44
CA TYR A 91 7.12 8.66 22.89
C TYR A 91 8.35 9.25 23.59
N LYS A 92 9.50 9.37 22.92
CA LYS A 92 10.73 9.90 23.54
C LYS A 92 10.81 11.43 23.54
N ASP A 93 10.06 12.10 22.66
CA ASP A 93 10.14 13.55 22.44
C ASP A 93 8.97 14.35 23.04
N ARG A 94 8.15 13.75 23.92
CA ARG A 94 7.11 14.50 24.65
C ARG A 94 7.69 14.97 25.99
N PRO A 95 7.78 16.28 26.27
CA PRO A 95 8.22 16.78 27.57
C PRO A 95 7.28 16.23 28.65
N GLY A 96 7.87 15.69 29.71
CA GLY A 96 7.12 15.18 30.85
C GLY A 96 6.51 16.33 31.66
N PRO A 97 5.54 16.06 32.53
CA PRO A 97 4.90 17.06 33.40
C PRO A 97 5.86 17.73 34.42
N GLU A 98 7.14 17.38 34.40
CA GLU A 98 8.19 17.95 35.25
C GLU A 98 8.90 19.15 34.58
N ASP A 99 8.56 19.49 33.33
CA ASP A 99 9.20 20.56 32.54
C ASP A 99 8.31 21.82 32.36
N THR A 100 7.36 22.03 33.28
CA THR A 100 6.52 23.25 33.42
C THR A 100 6.37 23.62 34.89
#